data_AF-T1EKZ2-F1
#
_entry.id   AF-T1EKZ2-F1
#
_cell.length_a   1.000
_cell.length_b   1.000
_cell.length_c   1.000
_cell.angle_alpha   90.00
_cell.angle_beta   90.00
_cell.angle_gamma   90.00
#
_symmetry.space_group_name_H-M   'P 1'
#
loop_
_entity.id
_entity.type
_entity.pdbx_description
1 polymer ?
#
loop_
_entity_poly.entity_id
_entity_poly.type
_entity_poly.pdbx_seq_one_letter_code
_entity_poly.pdbx_strand_id
1 'polypeptide(L)' 'RKNSRPTFTGEQIFALERTFESVKYLTASERTSLAGQLNMSESQIKVWFQNRRTKWRKRHAADMATAK' A
#
# COMPACT_ATOMS: atom_id res chain seq x y z
N ARG A 1 18.16 -15.61 11.89
CA ARG A 1 18.23 -15.05 10.52
C ARG A 1 17.68 -13.63 10.58
N LYS A 2 18.50 -12.61 10.31
CA LYS A 2 18.09 -11.20 10.35
C LYS A 2 17.13 -11.00 9.17
N ASN A 3 15.83 -10.89 9.42
CA ASN A 3 14.82 -10.68 8.37
C ASN A 3 15.09 -9.32 7.72
N SER A 4 15.89 -9.31 6.66
CA SER A 4 16.12 -8.12 5.85
C SER A 4 14.76 -7.68 5.33
N ARG A 5 14.36 -6.46 5.70
CA ARG A 5 13.08 -5.90 5.27
C ARG A 5 13.08 -5.89 3.74
N PRO A 6 12.13 -6.56 3.07
CA PRO A 6 12.05 -6.51 1.62
C PRO A 6 11.85 -5.05 1.20
N THR A 7 12.75 -4.54 0.35
CA THR A 7 12.58 -3.26 -0.33
C THR A 7 11.88 -3.52 -1.66
N PHE A 8 10.73 -2.88 -1.87
CA PHE A 8 10.02 -2.96 -3.15
C PHE A 8 10.76 -2.16 -4.21
N THR A 9 10.72 -2.62 -5.46
CA THR A 9 11.29 -1.88 -6.59
C THR A 9 10.47 -0.62 -6.88
N GLY A 10 11.05 0.34 -7.61
CA GLY A 10 10.33 1.55 -8.01
C GLY A 10 9.05 1.25 -8.79
N GLU A 11 9.09 0.26 -9.68
CA GLU A 11 7.94 -0.21 -10.45
C GLU A 11 6.83 -0.80 -9.57
N GLN A 12 7.21 -1.63 -8.60
CA GLN A 12 6.27 -2.19 -7.61
C GLN A 12 5.61 -1.07 -6.80
N ILE A 13 6.38 -0.10 -6.32
CA ILE A 13 5.85 1.04 -5.57
C ILE A 13 4.90 1.87 -6.45
N PHE A 14 5.28 2.14 -7.70
CA PHE A 14 4.45 2.90 -8.63
C PHE A 14 3.10 2.23 -8.87
N ALA A 15 3.09 0.92 -9.16
CA ALA A 15 1.85 0.17 -9.36
C ALA A 15 0.98 0.12 -8.09
N LEU A 16 1.60 -0.03 -6.91
CA LEU A 16 0.90 0.00 -5.62
C LEU A 16 0.25 1.37 -5.36
N GLU A 17 0.96 2.47 -5.57
CA GLU A 17 0.42 3.83 -5.42
C GLU A 17 -0.71 4.11 -6.43
N ARG A 18 -0.51 3.77 -7.72
CA ARG A 18 -1.54 3.90 -8.76
C ARG A 18 -2.81 3.14 -8.43
N THR A 19 -2.67 1.91 -7.93
CA THR A 19 -3.84 1.11 -7.49
C THR A 19 -4.46 1.71 -6.23
N PHE A 20 -3.66 2.24 -5.31
CA PHE A 20 -4.17 2.88 -4.11
C PHE A 20 -4.96 4.16 -4.41
N GLU A 21 -4.57 4.92 -5.42
CA GLU A 21 -5.28 6.11 -5.89
C GLU A 21 -6.71 5.79 -6.34
N SER A 22 -6.91 4.69 -7.07
CA SER A 22 -8.24 4.22 -7.48
C SER A 22 -9.00 3.53 -6.34
N VAL A 23 -8.34 2.64 -5.59
CA VAL A 23 -8.99 1.80 -4.57
C VAL A 23 -8.20 1.78 -3.27
N LYS A 24 -8.81 2.30 -2.19
CA LYS A 24 -8.16 2.40 -0.87
C LYS A 24 -8.17 1.08 -0.07
N TYR A 25 -9.06 0.17 -0.44
CA TYR A 25 -9.30 -1.12 0.21
C TYR A 25 -9.48 -2.21 -0.83
N LEU A 26 -8.52 -3.13 -0.93
CA LEU A 26 -8.61 -4.27 -1.83
C LEU A 26 -9.45 -5.40 -1.24
N THR A 27 -10.29 -5.98 -2.08
CA THR A 27 -10.90 -7.30 -1.87
C THR A 27 -9.84 -8.41 -1.91
N ALA A 28 -10.24 -9.64 -1.59
CA ALA A 28 -9.34 -10.80 -1.70
C ALA A 28 -8.90 -11.04 -3.16
N SER A 29 -9.85 -11.01 -4.10
CA SER A 29 -9.58 -11.24 -5.52
C SER A 29 -8.63 -10.19 -6.13
N GLU A 30 -8.86 -8.90 -5.87
CA GLU A 30 -7.98 -7.84 -6.36
C GLU A 30 -6.56 -7.97 -5.79
N ARG A 31 -6.45 -8.40 -4.54
CA ARG A 31 -5.15 -8.63 -3.90
C ARG A 31 -4.40 -9.79 -4.53
N THR A 32 -5.06 -10.91 -4.79
CA THR A 32 -4.45 -12.06 -5.48
C THR A 32 -4.00 -11.67 -6.89
N SER A 33 -4.81 -10.90 -7.63
CA SER A 33 -4.44 -10.41 -8.96
C SER A 33 -3.20 -9.49 -8.91
N LEU A 34 -3.20 -8.50 -8.02
CA LEU A 34 -2.08 -7.57 -7.88
C LEU A 34 -0.80 -8.24 -7.38
N ALA A 35 -0.93 -9.22 -6.49
CA ALA A 35 0.17 -10.05 -6.01
C ALA A 35 0.84 -10.80 -7.18
N GLY A 36 0.04 -11.42 -8.06
CA GLY A 36 0.55 -12.09 -9.26
C GLY A 36 1.24 -11.13 -10.22
N GLN A 37 0.65 -9.95 -10.48
CA GLN A 37 1.22 -8.94 -11.39
C GLN A 37 2.56 -8.38 -10.90
N LEU A 38 2.71 -8.17 -9.60
CA LEU A 38 3.91 -7.56 -9.01
C LEU A 38 4.94 -8.58 -8.52
N ASN A 39 4.65 -9.88 -8.69
CA ASN A 39 5.44 -10.98 -8.14
C ASN A 39 5.71 -10.82 -6.63
N MET A 40 4.64 -10.51 -5.89
CA MET A 40 4.65 -10.28 -4.45
C MET A 40 3.68 -11.23 -3.77
N SER A 41 3.86 -11.49 -2.47
CA SER A 41 2.85 -12.21 -1.70
C SER A 41 1.65 -11.31 -1.37
N GLU A 42 0.46 -11.91 -1.28
CA GLU A 42 -0.74 -11.21 -0.80
C GLU A 42 -0.54 -10.55 0.56
N SER A 43 0.29 -11.15 1.43
CA SER A 43 0.63 -10.58 2.74
C SER A 43 1.40 -9.26 2.60
N GLN A 44 2.37 -9.18 1.68
CA GLN A 44 3.10 -7.93 1.41
C GLN A 44 2.18 -6.85 0.87
N ILE A 45 1.29 -7.20 -0.07
CA ILE A 45 0.27 -6.27 -0.59
C ILE A 45 -0.63 -5.77 0.55
N LYS A 46 -1.15 -6.69 1.39
CA LYS A 46 -2.01 -6.36 2.55
C LYS A 46 -1.31 -5.38 3.50
N VAL A 47 -0.06 -5.67 3.87
CA VAL A 47 0.73 -4.83 4.79
C VAL A 47 1.01 -3.46 4.17
N TRP A 48 1.38 -3.41 2.89
CA TRP A 48 1.61 -2.14 2.21
C TRP A 48 0.34 -1.27 2.17
N PHE A 49 -0.81 -1.83 1.81
CA PHE A 49 -2.09 -1.11 1.80
C PHE A 49 -2.51 -0.63 3.19
N GLN A 50 -2.27 -1.42 4.24
CA GLN A 50 -2.53 -1.01 5.63
C GLN A 50 -1.65 0.16 6.06
N ASN A 51 -0.36 0.11 5.74
CA ASN A 51 0.58 1.19 6.02
C ASN A 51 0.23 2.45 5.23
N ARG A 52 -0.15 2.29 3.96
CA ARG A 52 -0.53 3.39 3.08
C ARG A 52 -1.77 4.11 3.57
N ARG A 53 -2.81 3.38 4.00
CA ARG A 53 -4.00 3.96 4.66
C ARG A 53 -3.67 4.70 5.94
N THR A 54 -2.74 4.19 6.74
CA THR A 54 -2.30 4.87 7.96
C THR A 54 -1.63 6.20 7.63
N LYS A 55 -0.74 6.24 6.63
CA LYS A 55 -0.11 7.47 6.16
C LYS A 55 -1.14 8.45 5.59
N TRP A 56 -2.08 7.96 4.80
CA TRP A 56 -3.18 8.75 4.23
C TRP A 56 -4.05 9.41 5.32
N ARG A 57 -4.52 8.64 6.31
CA ARG A 57 -5.30 9.18 7.44
C ARG A 57 -4.50 10.20 8.26
N LYS A 58 -3.22 9.94 8.51
CA LYS A 58 -2.35 10.90 9.22
C LYS A 58 -2.21 12.23 8.49
N ARG A 59 -2.08 12.20 7.15
CA ARG A 59 -2.04 13.41 6.33
C ARG A 59 -3.37 14.17 6.43
N HIS A 60 -4.49 13.49 6.19
CA HIS A 60 -5.82 14.12 6.29
C HIS A 60 -6.10 14.70 7.69
N ALA A 61 -5.69 14.02 8.75
CA ALA A 61 -5.83 14.53 10.11
C ALA A 61 -4.94 15.74 10.40
N ALA A 62 -3.71 15.75 9.88
CA ALA A 62 -2.80 16.89 9.98
C ALA A 62 -3.34 18.10 9.20
N ASP A 63 -3.82 17.89 7.97
CA ASP A 63 -4.36 18.94 7.12
C ASP A 63 -5.57 19.63 7.78
N MET A 64 -6.44 18.84 8.44
CA MET A 64 -7.57 19.36 9.23
C MET A 64 -7.15 20.12 10.50
N ALA A 65 -5.98 19.81 11.07
CA ALA A 65 -5.47 20.48 12.27
C ALA A 65 -4.80 21.84 11.95
N THR A 66 -4.22 21.99 10.76
CA THR A 66 -3.67 23.28 10.27
C THR A 66 -4.71 24.23 9.69
N ALA A 67 -5.90 23.72 9.34
CA ALA A 67 -6.99 24.52 8.79
C ALA A 67 -7.90 25.15 9.87
N LYS A 68 -7.55 25.03 11.15
CA LYS A 68 -8.27 25.57 12.30
C LYS A 68 -7.42 26.59 13.02
#